data_AF-A0A7S3RKN9-F1
#
_entry.id   AF-A0A7S3RKN9-F1
#
_cell.length_a   1.000
_cell.length_b   1.000
_cell.length_c   1.000
_cell.angle_alpha   90.00
_cell.angle_beta   90.00
_cell.angle_gamma   90.00
#
_symmetry.space_group_name_H-M   'P 1'
#
loop_
_entity.id
_entity.type
_entity.pdbx_description
1 polymer ?
#
loop_
_entity_poly.entity_id
_entity_poly.type
_entity_poly.pdbx_seq_one_letter_code
_entity_poly.pdbx_strand_id
1 'polypeptide(L)'
;DWAAIYPQLDIAAAANYLPNQWDRGEAEAHIAALVCEEELSVAVLRDARLSEGSYPEADKASLVRQAFANAGLSLAPAAPLMDAVGEHSVCLLARDADGHELILPHAMWRHSALSALPLYSFSQSARIPGTTSRAAAVQPDTAALCLSREDLADPAQL
;
A
#
# COMPACT_ATOMS: atom_id res chain seq x y z
N ASP A 1 -2.26 -11.45 -11.63
CA ASP A 1 -3.41 -10.63 -11.21
C ASP A 1 -3.13 -9.64 -10.08
N TRP A 2 -2.32 -10.01 -9.08
CA TRP A 2 -2.16 -9.26 -7.82
C TRP A 2 -0.93 -8.33 -7.75
N ALA A 3 -0.31 -7.98 -8.87
CA ALA A 3 0.82 -7.04 -8.84
C ALA A 3 0.32 -5.64 -8.45
N ALA A 4 0.69 -5.20 -7.25
CA ALA A 4 0.23 -3.95 -6.63
C ALA A 4 1.26 -3.43 -5.61
N ILE A 5 0.96 -2.25 -5.07
CA ILE A 5 1.67 -1.64 -3.95
C ILE A 5 0.94 -2.00 -2.66
N TYR A 6 1.68 -2.50 -1.68
CA TYR A 6 1.17 -2.96 -0.38
C TYR A 6 1.72 -2.05 0.72
N PRO A 7 1.13 -0.84 0.91
CA PRO A 7 1.63 0.12 1.88
C PRO A 7 1.51 -0.42 3.30
N GLN A 8 2.57 -0.20 4.06
CA GLN A 8 2.56 -0.43 5.50
C GLN A 8 1.91 0.77 6.19
N LEU A 9 0.94 0.52 7.06
CA LEU A 9 0.14 1.58 7.70
C LEU A 9 0.86 2.22 8.90
N ASP A 10 1.98 1.65 9.33
CA ASP A 10 2.85 2.21 10.36
C ASP A 10 4.33 2.07 10.00
N ILE A 11 5.14 2.93 10.62
CA ILE A 11 6.57 3.02 10.34
C ILE A 11 7.37 1.79 10.82
N ALA A 12 6.91 1.10 11.87
CA ALA A 12 7.60 -0.07 12.39
C ALA A 12 7.43 -1.25 11.44
N ALA A 13 6.22 -1.47 10.92
CA ALA A 13 5.93 -2.43 9.86
C ALA A 13 6.73 -2.12 8.59
N ALA A 14 6.79 -0.84 8.17
CA ALA A 14 7.63 -0.42 7.04
C ALA A 14 9.12 -0.73 7.25
N ALA A 15 9.65 -0.47 8.44
CA ALA A 15 11.04 -0.75 8.78
C ALA A 15 11.36 -2.26 8.78
N ASN A 16 10.42 -3.09 9.25
CA ASN A 16 10.57 -4.55 9.25
C ASN A 16 10.66 -5.14 7.83
N TYR A 17 10.22 -4.41 6.81
CA TYR A 17 10.29 -4.84 5.42
C TYR A 17 11.60 -4.47 4.70
N LEU A 18 12.45 -3.63 5.31
CA LEU A 18 13.75 -3.23 4.73
C LEU A 18 14.67 -4.43 4.39
N PRO A 19 14.81 -5.47 5.25
CA PRO A 19 15.65 -6.62 4.94
C PRO A 19 15.27 -7.32 3.64
N ASN A 20 13.97 -7.44 3.35
CA ASN A 20 13.48 -8.07 2.12
C ASN A 20 13.92 -7.30 0.85
N GLN A 21 14.17 -5.99 0.93
CA GLN A 21 14.73 -5.25 -0.21
C GLN A 21 16.21 -5.61 -0.45
N TRP A 22 16.99 -5.76 0.62
CA TRP A 22 18.39 -6.17 0.50
C TRP A 22 18.55 -7.63 0.07
N ASP A 23 17.67 -8.52 0.53
CA ASP A 23 17.65 -9.91 0.08
C ASP A 23 17.34 -10.03 -1.43
N ARG A 24 16.65 -9.03 -2.00
CA ARG A 24 16.44 -8.89 -3.45
C ARG A 24 17.64 -8.28 -4.19
N GLY A 25 18.68 -7.88 -3.49
CA GLY A 25 19.92 -7.34 -4.05
C GLY A 25 19.99 -5.81 -4.12
N GLU A 26 19.03 -5.10 -3.52
CA GLU A 26 19.05 -3.63 -3.51
C GLU A 26 20.16 -3.11 -2.59
N ALA A 27 20.93 -2.12 -3.05
CA ALA A 27 22.00 -1.49 -2.25
C ALA A 27 21.45 -0.46 -1.24
N GLU A 28 20.30 0.13 -1.58
CA GLU A 28 19.60 1.14 -0.79
C GLU A 28 18.11 0.79 -0.69
N ALA A 29 17.50 1.16 0.43
CA ALA A 29 16.08 1.02 0.66
C ALA A 29 15.54 2.29 1.30
N HIS A 30 14.30 2.66 0.95
CA HIS A 30 13.67 3.88 1.43
C HIS A 30 12.34 3.57 2.09
N ILE A 31 12.02 4.30 3.16
CA ILE A 31 10.64 4.41 3.64
C ILE A 31 10.11 5.72 3.10
N ALA A 32 9.00 5.66 2.38
CA ALA A 32 8.30 6.81 1.81
C ALA A 32 6.85 6.84 2.29
N ALA A 33 6.33 8.04 2.54
CA ALA A 33 4.90 8.26 2.68
C ALA A 33 4.27 8.26 1.28
N LEU A 34 3.18 7.51 1.11
CA LEU A 34 2.32 7.67 -0.05
C LEU A 34 1.31 8.76 0.22
N VAL A 35 1.23 9.73 -0.69
CA VAL A 35 0.29 10.85 -0.60
C VAL A 35 -0.75 10.66 -1.70
N CYS A 36 -2.01 10.78 -1.32
CA CYS A 36 -3.12 10.75 -2.25
C CYS A 36 -3.36 12.18 -2.72
N GLU A 37 -3.17 12.43 -4.01
CA GLU A 37 -3.40 13.75 -4.62
C GLU A 37 -4.89 13.97 -4.93
N GLU A 38 -5.65 12.88 -4.99
CA GLU A 38 -7.09 12.84 -5.22
C GLU A 38 -7.80 11.97 -4.18
N GLU A 39 -9.12 12.15 -4.06
CA GLU A 39 -9.94 11.29 -3.19
C GLU A 39 -9.87 9.83 -3.65
N LEU A 40 -9.48 8.93 -2.75
CA LEU A 40 -9.41 7.51 -3.05
C LEU A 40 -10.73 6.81 -2.74
N SER A 41 -11.27 6.12 -3.73
CA SER A 41 -12.35 5.15 -3.52
C SER A 41 -11.77 3.83 -3.03
N VAL A 42 -12.28 3.31 -1.91
CA VAL A 42 -11.84 2.05 -1.31
C VAL A 42 -12.92 0.99 -1.44
N ALA A 43 -12.64 -0.11 -2.14
CA ALA A 43 -13.48 -1.29 -2.16
C ALA A 43 -13.11 -2.23 -1.00
N VAL A 44 -14.01 -2.36 -0.02
CA VAL A 44 -13.79 -3.21 1.16
C VAL A 44 -14.25 -4.64 0.87
N LEU A 45 -13.30 -5.57 0.79
CA LEU A 45 -13.53 -6.97 0.49
C LEU A 45 -13.55 -7.79 1.79
N ARG A 46 -14.73 -8.26 2.18
CA ARG A 46 -14.95 -8.98 3.46
C ARG A 46 -14.97 -10.51 3.33
N ASP A 47 -14.72 -11.03 2.14
CA ASP A 47 -14.76 -12.47 1.89
C ASP A 47 -13.57 -13.17 2.57
N ALA A 48 -13.85 -14.05 3.53
CA ALA A 48 -12.82 -14.73 4.32
C ALA A 48 -11.88 -15.61 3.47
N ARG A 49 -12.34 -16.06 2.29
CA ARG A 49 -11.53 -16.87 1.37
C ARG A 49 -10.33 -16.10 0.82
N LEU A 50 -10.36 -14.77 0.84
CA LEU A 50 -9.22 -13.94 0.40
C LEU A 50 -8.00 -14.13 1.32
N SER A 51 -8.21 -14.36 2.61
CA SER A 51 -7.15 -14.64 3.59
C SER A 51 -6.69 -16.10 3.65
N GLU A 52 -7.35 -17.02 2.95
CA GLU A 52 -7.01 -18.45 3.01
C GLU A 52 -5.81 -18.75 2.11
N GLY A 53 -4.67 -19.15 2.70
CA GLY A 53 -3.46 -19.48 1.95
C GLY A 53 -3.59 -20.71 1.03
N SER A 54 -4.53 -21.61 1.31
CA SER A 54 -4.84 -22.77 0.47
C SER A 54 -5.80 -22.47 -0.68
N TYR A 55 -6.43 -21.28 -0.71
CA TYR A 55 -7.40 -20.93 -1.73
C TYR A 55 -6.66 -20.38 -2.97
N PRO A 56 -6.90 -20.92 -4.19
CA PRO A 56 -6.12 -20.53 -5.37
C PRO A 56 -6.20 -19.04 -5.70
N GLU A 57 -5.07 -18.43 -6.08
CA GLU A 57 -4.99 -17.00 -6.39
C GLU A 57 -5.92 -16.57 -7.53
N ALA A 58 -6.11 -17.44 -8.54
CA ALA A 58 -7.02 -17.20 -9.65
C ALA A 58 -8.49 -17.19 -9.20
N ASP A 59 -8.84 -18.01 -8.23
CA ASP A 59 -10.18 -18.05 -7.65
C ASP A 59 -10.43 -16.81 -6.78
N LYS A 60 -9.44 -16.39 -5.98
CA LYS A 60 -9.47 -15.10 -5.27
C LYS A 60 -9.71 -13.93 -6.23
N ALA A 61 -8.99 -13.91 -7.35
CA ALA A 61 -9.14 -12.86 -8.35
C ALA A 61 -10.55 -12.85 -8.97
N SER A 62 -11.12 -14.04 -9.20
CA SER A 62 -12.49 -14.19 -9.70
C SER A 62 -13.52 -13.66 -8.71
N LEU A 63 -13.32 -13.85 -7.39
CA LEU A 63 -14.18 -13.25 -6.36
C LEU A 63 -14.20 -11.73 -6.43
N VAL A 64 -13.03 -11.09 -6.60
CA VAL A 64 -12.95 -9.62 -6.74
C VAL A 64 -13.69 -9.16 -7.99
N ARG A 65 -13.48 -9.81 -9.14
CA ARG A 65 -14.20 -9.47 -10.38
C ARG A 65 -15.71 -9.58 -10.22
N GLN A 66 -16.17 -10.64 -9.56
CA GLN A 66 -17.60 -10.82 -9.28
C GLN A 66 -18.14 -9.74 -8.34
N ALA A 67 -17.38 -9.34 -7.32
CA ALA A 67 -17.76 -8.27 -6.41
C ALA A 67 -17.93 -6.92 -7.14
N PHE A 68 -16.99 -6.58 -8.02
CA PHE A 68 -17.10 -5.37 -8.86
C PHE A 68 -18.29 -5.45 -9.81
N ALA A 69 -18.51 -6.59 -10.47
CA ALA A 69 -19.65 -6.79 -11.36
C ALA A 69 -20.99 -6.62 -10.61
N ASN A 70 -21.10 -7.15 -9.38
CA ASN A 70 -22.28 -7.00 -8.53
C ASN A 70 -22.51 -5.54 -8.10
N ALA A 71 -21.44 -4.75 -7.98
CA ALA A 71 -21.49 -3.32 -7.70
C ALA A 71 -21.74 -2.46 -8.95
N GLY A 72 -21.92 -3.06 -10.13
CA GLY A 72 -22.14 -2.36 -11.39
C GLY A 72 -20.85 -1.84 -12.05
N LEU A 73 -19.68 -2.24 -11.57
CA LEU A 73 -18.38 -1.90 -12.16
C LEU A 73 -17.86 -3.08 -12.99
N SER A 74 -17.68 -2.87 -14.29
CA SER A 74 -17.12 -3.90 -15.17
C SER A 74 -15.59 -3.79 -15.21
N LEU A 75 -14.91 -4.82 -14.71
CA LEU A 75 -13.46 -4.96 -14.85
C LEU A 75 -13.14 -5.68 -16.16
N ALA A 76 -12.19 -5.14 -16.94
CA ALA A 76 -11.76 -5.73 -18.19
C ALA A 76 -11.29 -7.20 -17.98
N PRO A 77 -11.94 -8.21 -18.59
CA PRO A 77 -11.66 -9.62 -18.31
C PRO A 77 -10.24 -10.08 -18.71
N ALA A 78 -9.70 -9.48 -19.77
CA ALA A 78 -8.40 -9.82 -20.32
C ALA A 78 -7.23 -9.05 -19.67
N ALA A 79 -7.51 -8.00 -18.90
CA ALA A 79 -6.48 -7.24 -18.20
C ALA A 79 -6.16 -7.89 -16.85
N PRO A 80 -4.91 -7.83 -16.36
CA PRO A 80 -4.59 -8.21 -14.98
C PRO A 80 -5.52 -7.51 -13.98
N LEU A 81 -5.96 -8.23 -12.93
CA LEU A 81 -6.95 -7.72 -12.00
C LEU A 81 -6.61 -6.34 -11.42
N MET A 82 -5.42 -6.14 -10.87
CA MET A 82 -5.05 -4.86 -10.25
C MET A 82 -5.03 -3.73 -11.26
N ASP A 83 -4.57 -3.96 -12.49
CA ASP A 83 -4.63 -2.96 -13.56
C ASP A 83 -6.09 -2.58 -13.83
N ALA A 84 -6.97 -3.57 -14.01
CA ALA A 84 -8.39 -3.32 -14.27
C ALA A 84 -9.08 -2.57 -13.13
N VAL A 85 -8.74 -2.85 -11.88
CA VAL A 85 -9.25 -2.12 -10.70
C VAL A 85 -8.73 -0.69 -10.68
N GLY A 86 -7.45 -0.49 -10.96
CA GLY A 86 -6.80 0.82 -10.94
C GLY A 86 -7.32 1.79 -12.01
N GLU A 87 -7.80 1.30 -13.14
CA GLU A 87 -8.48 2.13 -14.17
C GLU A 87 -9.77 2.80 -13.64
N HIS A 88 -10.36 2.28 -12.57
CA HIS A 88 -11.51 2.90 -11.89
C HIS A 88 -11.09 3.84 -10.74
N SER A 89 -9.79 4.11 -10.56
CA SER A 89 -9.26 4.87 -9.41
C SER A 89 -9.70 4.30 -8.05
N VAL A 90 -9.86 2.98 -7.98
CA VAL A 90 -10.25 2.25 -6.77
C VAL A 90 -9.04 1.51 -6.21
N CYS A 91 -8.88 1.53 -4.89
CA CYS A 91 -8.00 0.61 -4.18
C CYS A 91 -8.80 -0.45 -3.43
N LEU A 92 -8.15 -1.54 -3.03
CA LEU A 92 -8.81 -2.63 -2.30
C LEU A 92 -8.38 -2.62 -0.84
N LEU A 93 -9.32 -2.85 0.05
CA LEU A 93 -9.04 -3.24 1.43
C LEU A 93 -9.49 -4.68 1.59
N ALA A 94 -8.55 -5.62 1.62
CA ALA A 94 -8.83 -7.05 1.70
C ALA A 94 -8.37 -7.61 3.04
N ARG A 95 -8.97 -8.74 3.46
CA ARG A 95 -8.51 -9.46 4.64
C ARG A 95 -7.28 -10.30 4.29
N ASP A 96 -6.25 -10.17 5.11
CA ASP A 96 -5.04 -11.00 5.12
C ASP A 96 -4.96 -11.82 6.43
N ALA A 97 -3.91 -12.63 6.60
CA ALA A 97 -3.69 -13.51 7.74
C ALA A 97 -3.78 -12.77 9.10
N ASP A 98 -3.20 -11.57 9.18
CA ASP A 98 -3.05 -10.82 10.43
C ASP A 98 -3.95 -9.57 10.55
N GLY A 99 -4.76 -9.28 9.53
CA GLY A 99 -5.56 -8.06 9.54
C GLY A 99 -6.20 -7.69 8.21
N HIS A 100 -6.41 -6.40 8.00
CA HIS A 100 -6.75 -5.88 6.68
C HIS A 100 -5.50 -5.34 6.02
N GLU A 101 -5.32 -5.67 4.76
CA GLU A 101 -4.25 -5.15 3.92
C GLU A 101 -4.85 -4.18 2.91
N LEU A 102 -4.23 -3.01 2.79
CA LEU A 102 -4.54 -2.05 1.75
C LEU A 102 -3.72 -2.43 0.50
N ILE A 103 -4.40 -2.51 -0.64
CA ILE A 103 -3.81 -2.91 -1.91
C ILE A 103 -4.05 -1.79 -2.90
N LEU A 104 -2.97 -1.15 -3.33
CA LEU A 104 -2.98 -0.01 -4.25
C LEU A 104 -2.52 -0.46 -5.64
N PRO A 105 -3.40 -0.46 -6.67
CA PRO A 105 -2.99 -0.72 -8.03
C PRO A 105 -1.87 0.20 -8.55
N HIS A 106 -0.91 -0.37 -9.30
CA HIS A 106 0.16 0.42 -9.92
C HIS A 106 -0.37 1.46 -10.93
N ALA A 107 -1.51 1.21 -11.57
CA ALA A 107 -2.13 2.15 -12.50
C ALA A 107 -2.45 3.50 -11.84
N MET A 108 -2.74 3.53 -10.53
CA MET A 108 -3.00 4.79 -9.80
C MET A 108 -1.81 5.76 -9.83
N TRP A 109 -0.57 5.24 -9.97
CA TRP A 109 0.61 6.08 -10.16
C TRP A 109 0.63 6.76 -11.53
N ARG A 110 0.14 6.08 -12.58
CA ARG A 110 0.08 6.61 -13.94
C ARG A 110 -0.95 7.73 -14.06
N HIS A 111 -2.02 7.65 -13.26
CA HIS A 111 -3.08 8.66 -13.23
C HIS A 111 -2.75 9.85 -12.32
N SER A 112 -1.55 9.91 -11.72
CA SER A 112 -1.13 10.95 -10.78
C SER A 112 -2.01 11.04 -9.52
N ALA A 113 -2.77 9.99 -9.20
CA ALA A 113 -3.58 9.92 -7.98
C ALA A 113 -2.71 9.69 -6.73
N LEU A 114 -1.49 9.18 -6.92
CA LEU A 114 -0.52 8.91 -5.87
C LEU A 114 0.81 9.59 -6.16
N SER A 115 1.40 10.14 -5.11
CA SER A 115 2.81 10.54 -5.08
C SER A 115 3.53 9.87 -3.91
N ALA A 116 4.87 9.83 -3.96
CA ALA A 116 5.70 9.38 -2.84
C ALA A 116 6.56 10.52 -2.32
N LEU A 117 6.56 10.67 -1.00
CA LEU A 117 7.49 11.51 -0.28
C LEU A 117 8.47 10.63 0.50
N PRO A 118 9.76 10.59 0.13
CA PRO A 118 10.76 9.88 0.90
C PRO A 118 10.83 10.45 2.32
N LEU A 119 10.82 9.58 3.32
CA LEU A 119 10.98 9.96 4.73
C LEU A 119 12.37 9.59 5.24
N TYR A 120 12.81 8.37 4.92
CA TYR A 120 14.09 7.83 5.36
C TYR A 120 14.77 7.07 4.24
N SER A 121 16.09 7.19 4.20
CA SER A 121 16.95 6.42 3.28
C SER A 121 17.94 5.58 4.08
N PHE A 122 18.14 4.35 3.64
CA PHE A 122 18.96 3.36 4.34
C PHE A 122 19.86 2.61 3.37
N SER A 123 21.14 2.50 3.71
CA SER A 123 22.08 1.66 2.96
C SER A 123 22.20 0.28 3.60
N GLN A 124 22.41 -0.75 2.78
CA GLN A 124 22.73 -2.10 3.25
C GLN A 124 24.01 -2.07 4.12
N SER A 125 23.96 -2.68 5.30
CA SER A 125 25.14 -2.80 6.16
C SER A 125 25.95 -4.04 5.77
N ALA A 126 27.22 -3.84 5.44
CA ALA A 126 28.17 -4.94 5.20
C ALA A 126 28.61 -5.67 6.49
N ARG A 127 28.20 -5.20 7.68
CA ARG A 127 28.70 -5.69 8.98
C ARG A 127 27.65 -6.33 9.88
N ILE A 128 26.39 -5.93 9.74
CA ILE A 128 25.28 -6.43 10.56
C ILE A 128 24.15 -6.81 9.60
N PRO A 129 23.82 -8.11 9.46
CA PRO A 129 22.69 -8.54 8.65
C PRO A 129 21.40 -7.90 9.17
N GLY A 130 20.63 -7.28 8.29
CA GLY A 130 19.28 -6.79 8.61
C GLY A 130 19.17 -5.44 9.34
N THR A 131 20.23 -4.62 9.44
CA THR A 131 20.10 -3.27 10.04
C THR A 131 20.90 -2.17 9.35
N THR A 132 20.41 -0.94 9.49
CA THR A 132 20.82 0.24 8.75
C THR A 132 21.94 0.98 9.48
N SER A 133 23.05 1.23 8.80
CA SER A 133 24.18 1.96 9.40
C SER A 133 23.97 3.48 9.44
N ARG A 134 22.98 3.98 8.67
CA ARG A 134 22.63 5.39 8.58
C ARG A 134 21.17 5.53 8.14
N ALA A 135 20.38 6.26 8.91
CA ALA A 135 19.08 6.79 8.48
C ALA A 135 19.24 8.30 8.31
N ALA A 136 19.02 8.81 7.11
CA ALA A 136 18.89 10.24 6.90
C ALA A 136 17.40 10.56 6.77
N ALA A 137 16.90 11.44 7.64
CA ALA A 137 15.60 12.05 7.43
C ALA A 137 15.71 12.89 6.14
N VAL A 138 14.83 12.62 5.18
CA VAL A 138 14.71 13.45 4.00
C VAL A 138 13.82 14.63 4.41
N GLN A 139 14.37 15.85 4.42
CA GLN A 139 13.54 17.02 4.63
C GLN A 139 12.65 17.20 3.39
N PRO A 140 11.31 17.19 3.52
CA PRO A 140 10.45 17.58 2.41
C PRO A 140 10.70 19.06 2.10
N ASP A 141 10.94 19.39 0.84
CA ASP A 141 11.01 20.79 0.36
C ASP A 141 9.62 21.46 0.31
N THR A 142 8.57 20.74 0.68
CA THR A 142 7.21 21.23 0.77
C THR A 142 6.86 21.54 2.23
N ALA A 143 6.43 22.78 2.48
CA ALA A 143 5.96 23.25 3.78
C ALA A 143 4.87 22.30 4.32
N ALA A 144 5.29 21.37 5.18
CA ALA A 144 4.39 20.46 5.85
C ALA A 144 3.50 21.27 6.79
N LEU A 145 2.18 21.22 6.56
CA LEU A 145 1.20 21.69 7.52
C LEU A 145 1.41 20.86 8.80
N CYS A 146 2.03 21.48 9.79
CA CYS A 146 2.33 20.85 11.06
C CYS A 146 1.03 20.85 11.89
N LEU A 147 0.16 19.87 11.66
CA LEU A 147 -0.96 19.61 12.56
C LEU A 147 -0.42 18.90 13.80
N SER A 148 -0.55 19.57 14.93
CA SER A 148 -0.19 19.04 16.22
C SER A 148 -1.28 18.08 16.70
N ARG A 149 -0.95 17.22 17.67
CA ARG A 149 -1.90 16.28 18.28
C ARG A 149 -3.09 16.97 18.97
N GLU A 150 -3.00 18.29 19.20
CA GLU A 150 -4.06 19.13 19.76
C GLU A 150 -5.12 19.48 18.71
N ASP A 151 -4.79 19.43 17.41
CA ASP A 151 -5.69 19.77 16.31
C ASP A 151 -6.65 18.62 15.94
N LEU A 152 -6.48 17.43 16.54
CA LEU A 152 -7.20 16.18 16.20
C LEU A 152 -8.14 15.66 17.28
N ALA A 153 -8.41 16.41 18.36
CA ALA A 153 -9.39 16.01 19.36
C ALA A 153 -10.17 17.21 19.89
N ASP A 154 -11.47 17.29 19.55
CA ASP A 154 -12.48 17.82 20.46
C ASP A 154 -12.89 16.67 21.40
N PRO A 155 -12.47 16.68 22.68
CA PRO A 155 -12.81 15.63 23.62
C PRO A 155 -14.31 15.58 23.96
N ALA A 156 -15.12 16.56 23.53
CA ALA A 156 -16.56 16.59 23.75
C ALA A 156 -17.36 15.69 22.78
N GLN A 157 -16.69 15.02 21.84
CA GLN A 157 -17.32 14.10 20.86
C GLN A 157 -17.09 12.60 21.15
N LEU A 158 -16.64 12.24 22.35
CA LEU A 158 -16.62 10.86 22.86
C LEU A 158 -17.55 10.69 24.08
#